data_AF-A0A6B3ERA6-F1
#
_entry.id   AF-A0A6B3ERA6-F1
#
_cell.length_a   1.000
_cell.length_b   1.000
_cell.length_c   1.000
_cell.angle_alpha   90.00
_cell.angle_beta   90.00
_cell.angle_gamma   90.00
#
_symmetry.space_group_name_H-M   'P 1'
#
loop_
_entity.id
_entity.type
_entity.pdbx_description
1 polymer ?
#
loop_
_entity_poly.entity_id
_entity_poly.type
_entity_poly.pdbx_seq_one_letter_code
_entity_poly.pdbx_strand_id
1 'polypeptide(L)'
;MLPCEGESHLGPRDALYLHWQAGGGYGDPLLRPAGTVRDDVLRAGVSARAAKEVYGVVLGDGNRVDATATEETRRLLRRERATDAGLPGADLSPLGTHPLSGAHRLDDNLAFVEAPHG
;
A
#
# COMPACT_ATOMS: atom_id res chain seq x y z
N MET A 1 9.99 -10.68 -38.06
CA MET A 1 9.61 -9.58 -37.15
C MET A 1 8.09 -9.56 -37.13
N LEU A 2 7.47 -9.84 -35.99
CA LEU A 2 6.01 -9.74 -35.86
C LEU A 2 5.62 -8.25 -35.76
N PRO A 3 4.47 -7.83 -36.30
CA PRO A 3 3.97 -6.47 -36.14
C PRO A 3 3.79 -6.11 -34.66
N CYS A 4 3.94 -4.83 -34.32
CA CYS A 4 3.83 -4.35 -32.94
C CYS A 4 2.36 -4.21 -32.49
N GLU A 5 1.44 -4.37 -33.43
CA GLU A 5 0.00 -4.43 -33.26
C GLU A 5 -0.53 -5.86 -33.54
N GLY A 6 -1.53 -6.26 -32.77
CA GLY A 6 -2.28 -7.49 -32.98
C GLY A 6 -3.77 -7.18 -32.95
N GLU A 7 -4.52 -7.82 -33.83
CA GLU A 7 -5.98 -7.72 -33.88
C GLU A 7 -6.64 -9.06 -33.54
N SER A 8 -7.88 -9.00 -33.07
CA SER A 8 -8.71 -10.18 -32.81
C SER A 8 -10.13 -9.88 -33.21
N HIS A 9 -10.72 -10.75 -34.03
CA HIS A 9 -12.13 -10.65 -34.41
C HIS A 9 -13.02 -11.11 -33.26
N LEU A 10 -13.98 -10.27 -32.88
CA LEU A 10 -15.01 -10.59 -31.89
C LEU A 10 -16.35 -10.75 -32.60
N GLY A 11 -17.00 -11.89 -32.42
CA GLY A 11 -18.33 -12.20 -32.94
C GLY A 11 -19.45 -11.62 -32.07
N PRO A 12 -20.72 -11.70 -32.53
CA PRO A 12 -21.88 -11.12 -31.82
C PRO A 12 -22.16 -11.68 -30.42
N ARG A 13 -21.50 -12.77 -30.03
CA ARG A 13 -21.67 -13.44 -28.73
C ARG A 13 -20.39 -13.49 -27.89
N ASP A 14 -19.34 -12.80 -28.33
CA ASP A 14 -18.06 -12.78 -27.63
C ASP A 14 -18.03 -11.67 -26.58
N ALA A 15 -17.25 -11.89 -25.52
CA ALA A 15 -16.99 -10.90 -24.49
C ALA A 15 -15.48 -10.70 -24.35
N LEU A 16 -15.04 -9.44 -24.39
CA LEU A 16 -13.66 -9.06 -24.12
C LEU A 16 -13.58 -8.45 -22.73
N TYR A 17 -12.77 -9.06 -21.86
CA TYR A 17 -12.43 -8.51 -20.56
C TYR A 17 -10.97 -8.07 -20.57
N LEU A 18 -10.76 -6.80 -20.23
CA LEU A 18 -9.44 -6.20 -20.13
C LEU A 18 -9.20 -5.79 -18.69
N HIS A 19 -8.08 -6.27 -18.14
CA HIS A 19 -7.63 -5.92 -16.80
C HIS A 19 -6.30 -5.17 -16.93
N TRP A 20 -6.37 -3.84 -16.88
CA TRP A 20 -5.18 -2.99 -16.94
C TRP A 20 -4.42 -3.07 -15.62
N GLN A 21 -3.09 -3.14 -15.75
CA GLN A 21 -2.19 -3.12 -14.60
C GLN A 21 -2.06 -1.68 -14.09
N ALA A 22 -2.13 -1.50 -12.78
CA ALA A 22 -1.80 -0.23 -12.13
C ALA A 22 -0.29 -0.16 -11.83
N GLY A 23 0.20 1.05 -11.49
CA GLY A 23 1.55 1.23 -10.97
C GLY A 23 1.72 0.69 -9.54
N GLY A 24 2.96 0.51 -9.10
CA GLY A 24 3.29 0.14 -7.72
C GLY A 24 3.06 1.29 -6.72
N GLY A 25 2.83 0.94 -5.45
CA GLY A 25 2.71 1.91 -4.35
C GLY A 25 4.06 2.28 -3.72
N TYR A 26 4.07 3.34 -2.89
CA TYR A 26 5.24 3.82 -2.16
C TYR A 26 4.97 3.91 -0.65
N GLY A 27 5.95 3.52 0.17
CA GLY A 27 5.90 3.59 1.63
C GLY A 27 5.13 2.44 2.30
N ASP A 28 5.03 2.46 3.64
CA ASP A 28 4.24 1.49 4.41
C ASP A 28 2.75 1.83 4.32
N PRO A 29 1.90 0.91 3.81
CA PRO A 29 0.46 1.11 3.78
C PRO A 29 -0.18 1.43 5.14
N LEU A 30 0.37 0.93 6.25
CA LEU A 30 -0.18 1.18 7.60
C LEU A 30 0.03 2.63 8.07
N LEU A 31 0.87 3.40 7.39
CA LEU A 31 1.09 4.83 7.66
C LEU A 31 0.19 5.75 6.83
N ARG A 32 -0.54 5.22 5.83
CA ARG A 32 -1.45 6.02 5.02
C ARG A 32 -2.56 6.63 5.90
N PRO A 33 -2.92 7.92 5.74
CA PRO A 33 -3.99 8.53 6.54
C PRO A 33 -5.33 7.80 6.37
N ALA A 34 -5.99 7.46 7.48
CA ALA A 34 -7.22 6.66 7.44
C ALA A 34 -8.37 7.37 6.70
N GLY A 35 -8.46 8.70 6.81
CA GLY A 35 -9.44 9.49 6.05
C GLY A 35 -9.26 9.39 4.54
N THR A 36 -8.01 9.38 4.06
CA THR A 36 -7.72 9.18 2.62
C THR A 36 -8.11 7.78 2.17
N VAL A 37 -7.83 6.75 2.97
CA VAL A 37 -8.23 5.38 2.65
C VAL A 37 -9.75 5.24 2.61
N ARG A 38 -10.48 5.89 3.53
CA ARG A 38 -11.95 5.98 3.45
C ARG A 38 -12.39 6.57 2.12
N ASP A 39 -11.79 7.68 1.70
CA ASP A 39 -12.14 8.34 0.43
C ASP A 39 -11.83 7.45 -0.78
N ASP A 40 -10.76 6.65 -0.72
CA ASP A 40 -10.44 5.64 -1.73
C ASP A 40 -11.52 4.53 -1.79
N VAL A 41 -12.06 4.13 -0.63
CA VAL A 41 -13.16 3.16 -0.55
C VAL A 41 -14.46 3.74 -1.10
N LEU A 42 -14.78 4.99 -0.76
CA LEU A 42 -15.98 5.67 -1.27
C LEU A 42 -15.95 5.86 -2.79
N ARG A 43 -14.75 5.96 -3.38
CA ARG A 43 -14.54 6.03 -4.83
C ARG A 43 -14.39 4.67 -5.52
N ALA A 44 -14.60 3.57 -4.79
CA ALA A 44 -14.42 2.19 -5.27
C ALA A 44 -13.00 1.88 -5.82
N GLY A 45 -12.00 2.70 -5.47
CA GLY A 45 -10.60 2.43 -5.81
C GLY A 45 -9.95 1.41 -4.86
N VAL A 46 -10.50 1.27 -3.65
CA VAL A 46 -10.10 0.29 -2.64
C VAL A 46 -11.35 -0.39 -2.11
N SER A 47 -11.33 -1.71 -1.94
CA SER A 47 -12.45 -2.40 -1.29
C SER A 47 -12.40 -2.22 0.23
N ALA A 48 -13.54 -2.29 0.92
CA ALA A 48 -13.56 -2.25 2.40
C ALA A 48 -12.68 -3.36 3.03
N ARG A 49 -12.63 -4.53 2.39
CA ARG A 49 -11.72 -5.62 2.78
C ARG A 49 -10.25 -5.21 2.65
N ALA A 50 -9.85 -4.66 1.49
CA ALA A 50 -8.48 -4.21 1.27
C ALA A 50 -8.10 -3.03 2.19
N ALA A 51 -9.04 -2.14 2.52
CA ALA A 51 -8.83 -1.09 3.51
C ALA A 51 -8.39 -1.67 4.86
N LYS A 52 -9.05 -2.74 5.32
CA LYS A 52 -8.71 -3.43 6.56
C LYS A 52 -7.42 -4.23 6.46
N GLU A 53 -7.28 -5.10 5.46
CA GLU A 53 -6.18 -6.06 5.36
C GLU A 53 -4.84 -5.40 4.98
N VAL A 54 -4.86 -4.40 4.10
CA VAL A 54 -3.64 -3.77 3.57
C VAL A 54 -3.27 -2.52 4.38
N TYR A 55 -4.23 -1.63 4.60
CA TYR A 55 -4.01 -0.33 5.24
C TYR A 55 -4.32 -0.31 6.75
N GLY A 56 -4.89 -1.40 7.28
CA GLY A 56 -5.33 -1.49 8.67
C GLY A 56 -6.50 -0.57 9.02
N VAL A 57 -7.22 -0.03 8.03
CA VAL A 57 -8.31 0.94 8.24
C VAL A 57 -9.64 0.23 8.31
N VAL A 58 -10.36 0.45 9.40
CA VAL A 58 -11.70 -0.09 9.63
C VAL A 58 -12.73 1.03 9.45
N LEU A 59 -13.73 0.77 8.61
CA LEU A 59 -14.88 1.65 8.45
C LEU A 59 -16.04 1.09 9.26
N GLY A 60 -16.59 1.90 10.16
CA GLY A 60 -17.82 1.62 10.89
C GLY A 60 -19.05 2.10 10.13
N ASP A 61 -20.14 2.27 10.87
CA ASP A 61 -21.42 2.69 10.30
C ASP A 61 -21.33 4.02 9.55
N GLY A 62 -22.04 4.10 8.42
CA GLY A 62 -22.05 5.29 7.56
C GLY A 62 -20.70 5.57 6.89
N ASN A 63 -19.85 4.56 6.71
CA ASN A 63 -18.51 4.66 6.10
C ASN A 63 -17.58 5.62 6.84
N ARG A 64 -17.76 5.80 8.16
CA ARG A 64 -16.86 6.61 8.98
C ARG A 64 -15.69 5.76 9.46
N VAL A 65 -14.50 6.36 9.53
CA VAL A 65 -13.34 5.68 10.10
C VAL A 65 -13.60 5.39 11.58
N ASP A 66 -13.47 4.13 11.97
CA ASP A 66 -13.39 3.74 13.37
C ASP A 66 -11.94 3.86 13.82
N ALA A 67 -11.62 4.91 14.58
CA ALA A 67 -10.26 5.19 15.01
C ALA A 67 -9.69 4.11 15.93
N THR A 68 -10.51 3.59 16.85
CA THR A 68 -10.08 2.58 17.83
C THR A 68 -9.82 1.26 17.12
N ALA A 69 -10.77 0.80 16.28
CA ALA A 69 -10.61 -0.44 15.55
C ALA A 69 -9.48 -0.36 14.51
N THR A 70 -9.26 0.82 13.91
CA THR A 70 -8.14 1.07 12.99
C THR A 70 -6.79 0.94 13.71
N GLU A 71 -6.64 1.56 14.89
CA GLU A 71 -5.38 1.46 15.64
C GLU A 71 -5.10 0.03 16.09
N GLU A 72 -6.12 -0.67 16.59
CA GLU A 72 -6.01 -2.08 16.96
C GLU A 72 -5.64 -2.96 15.76
N THR A 73 -6.32 -2.79 14.62
CA THR A 73 -6.03 -3.55 13.39
C THR A 73 -4.60 -3.30 12.93
N ARG A 74 -4.12 -2.05 12.94
CA ARG A 74 -2.73 -1.71 12.58
C ARG A 74 -1.73 -2.35 13.54
N ARG A 75 -2.01 -2.34 14.84
CA ARG A 75 -1.17 -3.01 15.85
C ARG A 75 -1.09 -4.51 15.60
N LEU A 76 -2.22 -5.15 15.28
CA LEU A 76 -2.26 -6.59 14.98
C LEU A 76 -1.48 -6.92 13.70
N LEU A 77 -1.71 -6.18 12.61
CA LEU A 77 -0.98 -6.37 11.35
C LEU A 77 0.54 -6.20 11.50
N ARG A 78 0.99 -5.26 12.33
CA ARG A 78 2.42 -5.12 12.65
C ARG A 78 2.97 -6.35 13.37
N ARG A 79 2.24 -6.87 14.36
CA ARG A 79 2.65 -8.07 15.11
C ARG A 79 2.67 -9.32 14.22
N GLU A 80 1.69 -9.47 13.35
CA GLU A 80 1.61 -10.55 12.38
C GLU A 80 2.82 -10.52 11.44
N ARG A 81 3.08 -9.38 10.78
CA ARG A 81 4.26 -9.18 9.92
C ARG A 81 5.58 -9.47 10.65
N ALA A 82 5.72 -9.03 11.91
CA ALA A 82 6.92 -9.29 12.70
C ALA A 82 7.10 -10.79 12.99
N THR A 83 6.01 -11.48 13.33
CA THR A 83 6.01 -12.91 13.60
C THR A 83 6.37 -13.70 12.35
N ASP A 84 5.77 -13.36 11.21
CA ASP A 84 6.03 -13.99 9.92
C ASP A 84 7.49 -13.79 9.46
N ALA A 85 8.08 -12.65 9.81
CA ALA A 85 9.49 -12.36 9.56
C ALA A 85 10.45 -13.05 10.56
N GLY A 86 9.95 -13.86 11.50
CA GLY A 86 10.78 -14.52 12.52
C GLY A 86 11.27 -13.60 13.65
N LEU A 87 10.60 -12.46 13.85
CA LEU A 87 10.90 -11.46 14.88
C LEU A 87 9.76 -11.35 15.93
N PRO A 88 9.38 -12.44 16.61
CA PRO A 88 8.29 -12.41 17.57
C PRO A 88 8.63 -11.49 18.75
N GLY A 89 7.71 -10.58 19.10
CA GLY A 89 7.87 -9.67 20.24
C GLY A 89 8.83 -8.50 20.00
N ALA A 90 9.37 -8.33 18.79
CA ALA A 90 10.14 -7.13 18.44
C ALA A 90 9.23 -5.89 18.49
N ASP A 91 9.70 -4.84 19.18
CA ASP A 91 9.08 -3.52 19.14
C ASP A 91 9.56 -2.79 17.88
N LEU A 92 8.93 -3.13 16.75
CA LEU A 92 9.27 -2.57 15.45
C LEU A 92 8.64 -1.19 15.28
N SER A 93 9.49 -0.18 15.23
CA SER A 93 9.07 1.16 14.82
C SER A 93 8.81 1.19 13.31
N PRO A 94 7.79 1.93 12.83
CA PRO A 94 7.57 2.08 11.40
C PRO A 94 8.79 2.66 10.69
N LEU A 95 9.05 2.20 9.47
CA LEU A 95 10.01 2.84 8.57
C LEU A 95 9.44 4.22 8.20
N GLY A 96 9.82 5.23 8.97
CA GLY A 96 9.45 6.61 8.73
C GLY A 96 10.18 7.19 7.52
N THR A 97 9.75 8.37 7.09
CA THR A 97 10.52 9.17 6.14
C THR A 97 11.73 9.75 6.86
N HIS A 98 12.93 9.35 6.45
CA HIS A 98 14.15 9.97 6.94
C HIS A 98 14.39 11.32 6.25
N PRO A 99 14.78 12.38 6.97
CA PRO A 99 15.20 13.62 6.34
C PRO A 99 16.35 13.33 5.37
N LEU A 100 16.18 13.72 4.12
CA LEU A 100 17.23 13.59 3.09
C LEU A 100 18.24 14.73 3.14
N SER A 101 18.17 15.59 4.16
CA SER A 101 19.15 16.67 4.37
C SER A 101 20.52 16.05 4.65
N GLY A 102 21.49 16.29 3.76
CA GLY A 102 22.82 15.66 3.83
C GLY A 102 22.91 14.29 3.16
N ALA A 103 21.85 13.81 2.51
CA ALA A 103 21.91 12.60 1.71
C ALA A 103 22.69 12.87 0.41
N HIS A 104 23.60 11.96 0.07
CA HIS A 104 24.31 11.95 -1.20
C HIS A 104 23.47 11.17 -2.22
N ARG A 105 22.93 11.85 -3.22
CA ARG A 105 22.14 11.21 -4.28
C ARG A 105 23.04 10.36 -5.16
N LEU A 106 22.63 9.11 -5.40
CA LEU A 106 23.25 8.20 -6.36
C LEU A 106 22.51 8.26 -7.70
N ASP A 107 21.18 8.39 -7.67
CA ASP A 107 20.33 8.58 -8.86
C ASP A 107 19.02 9.32 -8.53
N ASP A 108 18.04 9.25 -9.42
CA ASP A 108 16.76 9.92 -9.27
C ASP A 108 15.91 9.42 -8.08
N ASN A 109 16.02 8.14 -7.77
CA ASN A 109 15.25 7.42 -6.75
C ASN A 109 16.11 6.90 -5.59
N LEU A 110 17.44 7.04 -5.65
CA LEU A 110 18.39 6.46 -4.71
C LEU A 110 19.34 7.52 -4.16
N ALA A 111 19.45 7.55 -2.83
CA ALA A 111 20.42 8.36 -2.10
C ALA A 111 20.92 7.58 -0.89
N PHE A 112 22.17 7.82 -0.50
CA PHE A 112 22.72 7.30 0.76
C PHE A 112 22.85 8.42 1.78
N VAL A 113 22.62 8.07 3.05
CA VAL A 113 22.81 8.96 4.20
C VAL A 113 23.79 8.26 5.11
N GLU A 114 24.84 8.95 5.56
CA GLU A 114 25.73 8.38 6.56
C GLU A 114 24.95 8.15 7.86
N ALA A 115 25.03 6.94 8.40
CA ALA A 115 24.38 6.63 9.66
C ALA A 115 25.03 7.48 10.78
N PRO A 116 24.27 7.90 11.81
CA PRO A 116 24.81 8.74 12.88
C PRO A 116 26.06 8.17 13.57
N HIS A 117 26.32 6.87 13.48
CA HIS A 117 27.45 6.18 14.11
C HIS A 117 28.17 5.27 13.09
N GLY A 118 29.16 5.85 12.41
CA GLY A 118 30.28 5.18 11.77
C GLY A 118 31.54 5.99 12.06
#